data_AF-A0A524AUD2-F1
#
_entry.id   AF-A0A524AUD2-F1
#
_cell.length_a   1.000
_cell.length_b   1.000
_cell.length_c   1.000
_cell.angle_alpha   90.00
_cell.angle_beta   90.00
_cell.angle_gamma   90.00
#
_symmetry.space_group_name_H-M   'P 1'
#
loop_
_entity.id
_entity.type
_entity.pdbx_description
1 polymer ?
#
loop_
_entity_poly.entity_id
_entity_poly.type
_entity_poly.pdbx_seq_one_letter_code
_entity_poly.pdbx_strand_id
1 'polypeptide(L)'
;MQGMIRGWKLDVRNWRLEKMPIRSYRDIEAYQRAKALVVPMHKLVTGFPAHERFDLCDQIRRTSKSVVTNIVEGYSQRYARQSQTVLAHRDGVCQRDD
;
A
#
# COMPACT_ATOMS: atom_id res chain seq x y z
N MET A 1 13.81 35.04 -3.28
CA MET A 1 14.38 33.68 -3.25
C MET A 1 13.40 32.76 -2.54
N GLN A 2 12.62 32.00 -3.30
CA GLN A 2 11.60 31.10 -2.74
C GLN A 2 12.22 29.71 -2.56
N GLY A 3 12.70 29.43 -1.34
CA GLY A 3 13.23 28.13 -0.96
C GLY A 3 12.10 27.15 -0.70
N MET A 4 11.82 26.28 -1.66
CA MET A 4 10.81 25.23 -1.57
C MET A 4 11.38 23.99 -0.88
N ILE A 5 11.28 23.93 0.44
CA ILE A 5 11.48 22.69 1.20
C ILE A 5 10.10 22.00 1.27
N ARG A 6 10.01 20.80 0.70
CA ARG A 6 8.79 19.99 0.47
C ARG A 6 7.86 19.95 1.70
N GLY A 7 6.94 20.91 1.77
CA GLY A 7 5.87 20.99 2.76
C GLY A 7 4.68 20.18 2.31
N TRP A 8 4.47 19.02 2.93
CA TRP A 8 3.22 18.29 2.82
C TRP A 8 2.17 19.02 3.65
N LYS A 9 1.29 19.78 3.00
CA LYS A 9 0.12 20.37 3.64
C LYS A 9 -1.01 19.34 3.60
N LEU A 10 -1.18 18.57 4.68
CA LEU A 10 -2.35 17.71 4.87
C LEU A 10 -3.53 18.63 5.22
N ASP A 11 -4.24 19.11 4.21
CA ASP A 11 -5.50 19.82 4.39
C ASP A 11 -6.62 18.79 4.67
N VAL A 12 -6.91 18.60 5.96
CA VAL A 12 -7.97 17.69 6.44
C VAL A 12 -9.38 18.19 6.13
N ARG A 13 -9.54 19.39 5.53
CA ARG A 13 -10.86 19.99 5.28
C ARG A 13 -11.46 19.64 3.92
N ASN A 14 -10.69 19.05 3.02
CA ASN A 14 -11.13 18.81 1.64
C ASN A 14 -10.93 17.35 1.21
N TRP A 15 -11.53 16.40 1.93
CA TRP A 15 -11.43 14.96 1.62
C TRP A 15 -12.17 14.53 0.33
N ARG A 16 -12.89 15.46 -0.29
CA ARG A 16 -13.88 15.19 -1.35
C ARG A 16 -13.37 15.45 -2.78
N LEU A 17 -12.10 15.82 -2.97
CA LEU A 17 -11.61 16.19 -4.30
C LEU A 17 -11.04 14.99 -5.08
N GLU A 18 -11.67 14.74 -6.22
CA GLU A 18 -11.14 14.16 -7.46
C GLU A 18 -10.05 13.09 -7.29
N LYS A 19 -10.43 11.93 -6.73
CA LYS A 19 -9.56 10.77 -6.84
C LYS A 19 -9.58 10.31 -8.30
N MET A 20 -8.46 10.51 -9.00
CA MET A 20 -8.22 9.84 -10.28
C MET A 20 -8.51 8.34 -10.09
N PRO A 21 -9.19 7.69 -11.05
CA PRO A 21 -9.53 6.28 -10.93
C PRO A 21 -8.24 5.48 -10.71
N ILE A 22 -8.19 4.70 -9.65
CA ILE A 22 -7.05 3.85 -9.30
C ILE A 22 -7.01 2.73 -10.36
N ARG A 23 -6.02 2.78 -11.26
CA ARG A 23 -5.81 1.79 -12.32
C ARG A 23 -4.72 0.79 -11.97
N SER A 24 -3.85 1.16 -11.04
CA SER A 24 -2.77 0.34 -10.50
C SER A 24 -2.62 0.54 -8.99
N TYR A 25 -2.04 -0.43 -8.30
CA TYR A 25 -1.60 -0.28 -6.91
C TYR A 25 -0.65 0.92 -6.71
N ARG A 26 0.01 1.36 -7.80
CA ARG A 26 0.90 2.54 -7.82
C ARG A 26 0.16 3.87 -7.64
N ASP A 27 -1.12 3.91 -7.98
CA ASP A 27 -1.96 5.11 -7.85
C ASP A 27 -2.47 5.28 -6.41
N ILE A 28 -2.32 4.25 -5.57
CA ILE A 28 -2.70 4.32 -4.16
C ILE A 28 -1.72 5.23 -3.43
N GLU A 29 -2.25 6.33 -2.88
CA GLU A 29 -1.47 7.28 -2.10
C GLU A 29 -0.75 6.62 -0.92
N ALA A 30 -1.42 5.69 -0.23
CA ALA A 30 -0.83 4.91 0.86
C ALA A 30 0.38 4.07 0.39
N TYR A 31 0.33 3.48 -0.82
CA TYR A 31 1.46 2.75 -1.40
C TYR A 31 2.64 3.69 -1.66
N GLN A 32 2.38 4.86 -2.23
CA GLN A 32 3.43 5.85 -2.54
C GLN A 32 4.13 6.32 -1.26
N ARG A 33 3.35 6.65 -0.22
CA ARG A 33 3.86 7.06 1.09
C ARG A 33 4.64 5.93 1.77
N ALA A 34 4.11 4.72 1.79
CA ALA A 34 4.78 3.56 2.39
C ALA A 34 6.11 3.26 1.68
N LYS A 35 6.12 3.26 0.34
CA LYS A 35 7.34 3.03 -0.46
C LYS A 35 8.39 4.11 -0.22
N ALA A 36 7.97 5.37 -0.13
CA ALA A 36 8.87 6.49 0.17
C ALA A 36 9.48 6.39 1.57
N LEU A 37 8.79 5.77 2.53
CA LEU A 37 9.23 5.60 3.91
C LEU A 37 10.27 4.48 4.11
N VAL A 38 10.31 3.49 3.22
CA VAL A 38 11.26 2.35 3.31
C VAL A 38 12.72 2.81 3.31
N VAL A 39 13.07 3.76 2.44
CA VAL A 39 14.45 4.27 2.30
C VAL A 39 14.93 5.01 3.56
N PRO A 40 14.21 6.00 4.10
CA PRO A 40 14.61 6.67 5.34
C PRO A 40 14.62 5.72 6.54
N MET A 41 13.67 4.77 6.63
CA MET A 41 13.71 3.73 7.66
C MET A 41 14.98 2.91 7.57
N HIS A 42 15.38 2.46 6.38
CA HIS A 42 16.62 1.69 6.21
C HIS A 42 17.86 2.47 6.64
N LYS A 43 17.93 3.78 6.36
CA LYS A 43 19.01 4.67 6.80
C LYS A 43 19.01 4.88 8.32
N LEU A 44 17.84 5.01 8.93
CA LEU A 44 17.71 5.20 10.37
C LEU A 44 18.29 4.01 11.15
N VAL A 45 17.94 2.78 10.74
CA VAL A 45 18.43 1.58 11.42
C VAL A 45 19.93 1.30 11.18
N THR A 46 20.55 1.84 10.14
CA THR A 46 22.03 1.71 10.00
C THR A 46 22.81 2.45 11.10
N GLY A 47 22.19 3.42 11.78
CA GLY A 47 22.81 4.15 12.89
C GLY A 47 22.77 3.42 14.25
N PHE A 48 22.11 2.26 14.34
CA PHE A 48 21.92 1.57 15.62
C PHE A 48 23.22 0.91 16.11
N PRO A 49 23.44 0.83 17.44
CA PRO A 49 24.60 0.15 18.01
C PRO A 49 24.56 -1.35 17.69
N ALA A 50 25.74 -1.98 17.59
CA ALA A 50 25.88 -3.33 17.04
C ALA A 50 25.05 -4.41 17.77
N HIS A 51 24.78 -4.22 19.06
CA HIS A 51 24.00 -5.15 19.88
C HIS A 51 22.49 -5.12 19.61
N GLU A 52 21.94 -4.00 19.13
CA GLU A 52 20.53 -3.87 18.73
C GLU A 52 20.31 -4.09 17.23
N ARG A 53 21.39 -4.13 16.44
CA ARG A 53 21.31 -4.21 14.99
C ARG A 53 20.57 -5.45 14.51
N PHE A 54 20.89 -6.62 15.03
CA PHE A 54 20.38 -7.87 14.48
C PHE A 54 18.88 -8.08 14.80
N ASP A 55 18.41 -7.70 15.99
CA ASP A 55 17.00 -7.85 16.32
C ASP A 55 16.15 -6.69 15.78
N LEU A 56 16.45 -5.46 16.18
CA LEU A 56 15.57 -4.33 15.88
C LEU A 56 15.70 -3.87 14.42
N CYS A 57 16.89 -3.90 13.83
CA CYS A 57 17.02 -3.45 12.43
C CYS A 57 16.31 -4.41 11.46
N ASP A 58 16.44 -5.71 11.67
CA ASP A 58 15.79 -6.68 10.79
C ASP A 58 14.28 -6.72 11.00
N GLN A 59 13.78 -6.51 12.22
CA GLN A 59 12.35 -6.33 12.46
C GLN A 59 11.83 -5.08 11.74
N ILE A 60 12.48 -3.91 11.90
CA ILE A 60 12.06 -2.66 11.25
C ILE A 60 12.09 -2.80 9.73
N ARG A 61 13.16 -3.36 9.16
CA ARG A 61 13.29 -3.56 7.72
C ARG A 61 12.21 -4.47 7.15
N ARG A 62 11.90 -5.58 7.85
CA ARG A 62 10.86 -6.54 7.42
C ARG A 62 9.47 -5.94 7.53
N THR A 63 9.14 -5.30 8.65
CA THR A 63 7.83 -4.67 8.87
C THR A 63 7.58 -3.55 7.86
N SER A 64 8.59 -2.72 7.57
CA SER A 64 8.48 -1.65 6.57
C SER A 64 8.15 -2.18 5.17
N LYS A 65 8.75 -3.31 4.76
CA LYS A 65 8.46 -3.96 3.49
C LYS A 65 7.07 -4.63 3.50
N SER A 66 6.69 -5.25 4.61
CA SER A 66 5.38 -5.90 4.77
C SER A 66 4.22 -4.92 4.54
N VAL A 67 4.31 -3.67 5.01
CA VAL A 67 3.29 -2.65 4.74
C VAL A 67 3.07 -2.45 3.24
N VAL A 68 4.16 -2.35 2.46
CA VAL A 68 4.07 -2.18 0.99
C VAL A 68 3.45 -3.42 0.34
N THR A 69 3.88 -4.61 0.75
CA THR A 69 3.36 -5.89 0.24
C THR A 69 1.87 -6.05 0.54
N ASN A 70 1.44 -5.78 1.76
CA ASN A 70 0.03 -5.88 2.16
C ASN A 70 -0.87 -4.94 1.35
N ILE A 71 -0.39 -3.75 0.96
CA ILE A 71 -1.14 -2.84 0.09
C ILE A 71 -1.29 -3.42 -1.33
N VAL A 72 -0.23 -4.02 -1.87
CA VAL A 72 -0.24 -4.64 -3.20
C VAL A 72 -1.14 -5.87 -3.22
N GLU A 73 -1.06 -6.73 -2.20
CA GLU A 73 -1.92 -7.91 -2.04
C GLU A 73 -3.39 -7.51 -1.83
N GLY A 74 -3.64 -6.51 -0.99
CA GLY A 74 -4.98 -5.97 -0.78
C GLY A 74 -5.57 -5.44 -2.09
N TYR A 75 -4.76 -4.74 -2.90
CA TYR A 75 -5.16 -4.31 -4.24
C TYR A 75 -5.50 -5.52 -5.12
N SER A 76 -4.59 -6.48 -5.30
CA SER A 76 -4.80 -7.62 -6.20
C SER A 76 -6.02 -8.48 -5.81
N GLN A 77 -6.25 -8.68 -4.50
CA GLN A 77 -7.44 -9.40 -4.01
C GLN A 77 -8.75 -8.68 -4.33
N ARG A 78 -8.78 -7.34 -4.34
CA ARG A 78 -9.97 -6.59 -4.74
C ARG A 78 -10.34 -6.83 -6.20
N TYR A 79 -9.35 -6.82 -7.10
CA TYR A 79 -9.59 -7.13 -8.52
C TYR A 79 -9.98 -8.59 -8.73
N ALA A 80 -9.33 -9.53 -8.01
CA ALA A 80 -9.68 -10.94 -8.09
C ALA A 80 -11.14 -11.22 -7.65
N ARG A 81 -11.58 -10.62 -6.54
CA ARG A 81 -12.98 -10.73 -6.08
C ARG A 81 -13.96 -10.06 -7.03
N GLN A 82 -13.63 -8.89 -7.57
CA GLN A 82 -14.48 -8.20 -8.54
C GLN A 82 -14.68 -9.03 -9.80
N SER A 83 -13.64 -9.71 -10.29
CA SER A 83 -13.74 -10.64 -11.42
C SER A 83 -14.61 -11.87 -11.10
N GLN A 84 -14.50 -12.43 -9.88
CA GLN A 84 -15.32 -13.58 -9.46
C GLN A 84 -16.81 -13.24 -9.34
N THR A 85 -17.17 -12.05 -8.87
CA THR A 85 -18.58 -11.61 -8.79
C THR A 85 -19.22 -11.48 -10.17
N VAL A 86 -18.45 -11.08 -11.20
CA VAL A 86 -18.95 -11.03 -12.59
C VAL A 86 -19.20 -12.44 -13.14
N LEU A 87 -18.34 -13.41 -12.82
CA LEU A 87 -18.51 -14.80 -13.26
C LEU A 87 -19.65 -15.51 -12.52
N ALA A 88 -19.80 -15.27 -11.21
CA ALA A 88 -20.90 -15.81 -10.41
C ALA A 88 -22.28 -15.31 -10.85
N HIS A 89 -22.36 -14.19 -11.57
CA HIS A 89 -23.61 -13.72 -12.18
C HIS A 89 -23.92 -14.36 -13.54
N ARG A 90 -22.95 -15.05 -14.17
CA ARG A 90 -23.16 -15.76 -15.45
C ARG A 90 -23.47 -17.25 -15.27
N ASP A 91 -23.15 -17.84 -14.12
CA ASP A 91 -23.40 -19.26 -13.84
C ASP A 91 -24.74 -19.52 -13.16
N GLY A 92 -25.74 -18.70 -13.49
CA GLY A 92 -27.11 -18.83 -13.01
C GLY A 92 -27.99 -19.76 -13.85
N VAL A 93 -27.47 -20.82 -14.51
CA VAL A 93 -28.29 -21.94 -15.02
C VAL A 93 -27.44 -23.22 -15.18
N CYS A 94 -27.62 -24.19 -14.30
CA CYS A 94 -27.91 -25.58 -14.68
C CYS A 94 -28.42 -26.32 -13.44
N GLN A 95 -29.58 -26.94 -13.61
CA GLN A 95 -30.41 -27.55 -12.58
C GLN A 95 -29.67 -28.72 -11.90
N ARG A 96 -29.82 -28.78 -10.57
CA ARG A 96 -29.83 -30.06 -9.86
C ARG A 96 -31.17 -30.70 -10.22
N ASP A 97 -31.14 -31.65 -11.14
CA ASP A 97 -32.18 -32.67 -11.25
C ASP A 97 -31.50 -34.02 -10.95
N ASP A 98 -32.21 -34.83 -10.17
CA ASP A 98 -31.80 -36.07 -9.51
C ASP A 98 -31.32 -37.20 -10.45
#